data_AF-A0A087T8T6-F1
#
_entry.id   AF-A0A087T8T6-F1
#
_cell.length_a   1.000
_cell.length_b   1.000
_cell.length_c   1.000
_cell.angle_alpha   90.00
_cell.angle_beta   90.00
_cell.angle_gamma   90.00
#
_symmetry.space_group_name_H-M   'P 1'
#
loop_
_entity.id
_entity.type
_entity.pdbx_description
1 polymer ?
#
loop_
_entity_poly.entity_id
_entity_poly.type
_entity_poly.pdbx_seq_one_letter_code
_entity_poly.pdbx_strand_id
1 'polypeptide(L)'
;MTFTKILQSQKDENWALPIMYTLCLDLRKIATKADLQLDKKEKPHEMLEKGADLLMGFFRICVGDNRSLQEDTKRWGILNLTNQLFKIYFKVNKLHLLKPLIRVIESSNLKDMYPIAQRVTYKYFVGQQQMFQSQFKLAEENLSFAFLHCHKDSKRNKRLILIFLITVKMVLGIMPSMYLLQKYDLMQFAEVVQAVKDGDLQRFGAALEASEDFFIKW
;
A
#
# COMPACT_ATOMS: atom_id res chain seq x y z
N MET A 1 -11.42 -22.73 9.25
CA MET A 1 -10.07 -23.05 9.79
C MET A 1 -9.52 -24.37 9.22
N THR A 2 -9.75 -24.66 7.92
CA THR A 2 -9.39 -25.94 7.28
C THR A 2 -8.25 -25.76 6.27
N PHE A 3 -8.28 -24.68 5.48
CA PHE A 3 -7.25 -24.40 4.47
C PHE A 3 -5.89 -24.01 5.06
N THR A 4 -5.84 -23.31 6.20
CA THR A 4 -4.57 -23.02 6.91
C THR A 4 -3.86 -24.30 7.34
N LYS A 5 -4.61 -25.31 7.80
CA LYS A 5 -4.06 -26.63 8.15
C LYS A 5 -3.53 -27.36 6.92
N ILE A 6 -4.26 -27.31 5.80
CA ILE A 6 -3.81 -27.88 4.51
C ILE A 6 -2.52 -27.20 4.03
N LEU A 7 -2.50 -25.86 4.06
CA LEU A 7 -1.31 -25.10 3.70
C LEU A 7 -0.13 -25.45 4.62
N GLN A 8 -0.36 -25.67 5.91
CA GLN A 8 0.69 -26.08 6.84
C GLN A 8 1.16 -27.53 6.61
N SER A 9 0.24 -28.45 6.30
CA SER A 9 0.56 -29.88 6.12
C SER A 9 1.35 -30.16 4.84
N GLN A 10 1.21 -29.33 3.81
CA GLN A 10 1.94 -29.50 2.55
C GLN A 10 3.38 -29.01 2.65
N LYS A 11 4.32 -29.93 2.92
CA LYS A 11 5.71 -29.60 3.22
C LYS A 11 6.61 -29.40 2.01
N ASP A 12 6.23 -29.86 0.82
CA ASP A 12 7.16 -29.89 -0.33
C ASP A 12 6.56 -29.30 -1.62
N GLU A 13 5.40 -28.62 -1.52
CA GLU A 13 4.70 -28.12 -2.71
C GLU A 13 4.22 -26.66 -2.55
N ASN A 14 4.19 -25.94 -3.67
CA ASN A 14 3.80 -24.53 -3.76
C ASN A 14 2.48 -24.28 -4.52
N TRP A 15 1.82 -25.33 -5.05
CA TRP A 15 0.59 -25.19 -5.86
C TRP A 15 -0.57 -24.54 -5.10
N ALA A 16 -0.57 -24.58 -3.76
CA ALA A 16 -1.59 -23.96 -2.94
C ALA A 16 -1.47 -22.43 -2.86
N LEU A 17 -0.33 -21.83 -3.27
CA LEU A 17 -0.10 -20.38 -3.17
C LEU A 17 -1.07 -19.56 -4.05
N PRO A 18 -1.29 -19.86 -5.34
CA PRO A 18 -2.32 -19.19 -6.13
C PRO A 18 -3.72 -19.23 -5.49
N ILE A 19 -4.10 -20.37 -4.91
CA ILE A 19 -5.39 -20.52 -4.23
C ILE A 19 -5.44 -19.62 -2.98
N MET A 20 -4.37 -19.62 -2.20
CA MET A 20 -4.22 -18.72 -1.06
C MET A 20 -4.36 -17.25 -1.50
N TYR A 21 -3.78 -16.84 -2.63
CA TYR A 21 -3.87 -15.47 -3.11
C TYR A 21 -5.32 -15.05 -3.40
N THR A 22 -6.07 -15.92 -4.07
CA THR A 22 -7.49 -15.71 -4.36
C THR A 22 -8.30 -15.62 -3.07
N LEU A 23 -8.12 -16.59 -2.16
CA LEU A 23 -8.81 -16.61 -0.86
C LEU A 23 -8.54 -15.35 -0.04
N CYS A 24 -7.28 -14.89 0.01
CA CYS A 24 -6.92 -13.68 0.76
C CYS A 24 -7.54 -12.42 0.17
N LEU A 25 -7.59 -12.33 -1.16
CA LEU A 25 -8.20 -11.23 -1.88
C LEU A 25 -9.72 -11.20 -1.67
N ASP A 26 -10.38 -12.35 -1.77
CA ASP A 26 -11.81 -12.49 -1.57
C ASP A 26 -12.20 -12.24 -0.12
N LEU A 27 -11.45 -12.78 0.85
CA LEU A 27 -11.65 -12.51 2.27
C LEU A 27 -11.63 -11.01 2.55
N ARG A 28 -10.63 -10.27 2.03
CA ARG A 28 -10.56 -8.81 2.19
C ARG A 28 -11.79 -8.11 1.57
N LYS A 29 -12.19 -8.52 0.37
CA LYS A 29 -13.35 -7.93 -0.34
C LYS A 29 -14.66 -8.20 0.39
N ILE A 30 -14.87 -9.43 0.86
CA ILE A 30 -16.06 -9.84 1.60
C ILE A 30 -16.11 -9.10 2.93
N ALA A 31 -15.02 -9.09 3.70
CA ALA A 31 -14.93 -8.32 4.95
C ALA A 31 -15.22 -6.83 4.74
N THR A 32 -14.68 -6.25 3.66
CA THR A 32 -14.98 -4.87 3.27
C THR A 32 -16.46 -4.63 3.01
N LYS A 33 -17.14 -5.56 2.33
CA LYS A 33 -18.58 -5.45 2.04
C LYS A 33 -19.43 -5.69 3.29
N ALA A 34 -19.03 -6.62 4.15
CA ALA A 34 -19.72 -6.91 5.40
C ALA A 34 -19.70 -5.68 6.33
N ASP A 35 -18.55 -5.02 6.47
CA ASP A 35 -18.46 -3.77 7.25
C ASP A 35 -19.26 -2.60 6.65
N LEU A 36 -19.58 -2.63 5.36
CA LEU A 36 -20.48 -1.63 4.76
C LEU A 36 -21.95 -1.89 5.07
N GLN A 37 -22.31 -3.15 5.35
CA GLN A 37 -23.68 -3.56 5.68
C GLN A 37 -23.97 -3.51 7.18
N LEU A 38 -22.95 -3.64 8.01
CA LEU A 38 -23.07 -3.42 9.46
C LEU A 38 -23.32 -1.95 9.74
N ASP A 39 -24.14 -1.65 10.75
CA ASP A 39 -24.33 -0.29 11.19
C ASP A 39 -22.99 0.26 11.71
N LYS A 40 -22.50 1.32 11.05
CA LYS A 40 -21.18 1.91 11.31
C LYS A 40 -21.05 2.41 12.75
N LYS A 41 -22.17 2.64 13.45
CA LYS A 41 -22.21 3.25 14.77
C LYS A 41 -21.80 2.33 15.92
N GLU A 42 -22.01 1.02 15.81
CA GLU A 42 -21.70 0.13 16.93
C GLU A 42 -20.26 -0.41 16.89
N LYS A 43 -19.77 -0.84 15.71
CA LYS A 43 -18.45 -1.45 15.56
C LYS A 43 -17.83 -1.22 14.17
N PRO A 44 -17.19 -0.07 13.92
CA PRO A 44 -16.59 0.21 12.63
C PRO A 44 -15.42 -0.74 12.35
N HIS A 45 -15.40 -1.33 11.15
CA HIS A 45 -14.31 -2.17 10.63
C HIS A 45 -14.06 -3.52 11.35
N GLU A 46 -15.02 -4.02 12.14
CA GLU A 46 -14.87 -5.27 12.89
C GLU A 46 -14.56 -6.47 11.98
N MET A 47 -15.24 -6.58 10.83
CA MET A 47 -15.04 -7.71 9.93
C MET A 47 -13.70 -7.63 9.19
N LEU A 48 -13.25 -6.43 8.87
CA LEU A 48 -11.91 -6.20 8.33
C LEU A 48 -10.81 -6.59 9.33
N GLU A 49 -10.98 -6.29 10.61
CA GLU A 49 -10.03 -6.70 11.65
C GLU A 49 -9.99 -8.23 11.80
N LYS A 50 -11.15 -8.89 11.88
CA LYS A 50 -11.23 -10.36 11.87
C LYS A 50 -10.61 -10.98 10.61
N GLY A 51 -10.82 -10.34 9.46
CA GLY A 51 -10.19 -10.73 8.20
C GLY A 51 -8.66 -10.61 8.27
N ALA A 52 -8.14 -9.53 8.86
CA ALA A 52 -6.71 -9.33 9.04
C ALA A 52 -6.09 -10.40 9.95
N ASP A 53 -6.77 -10.81 11.03
CA ASP A 53 -6.29 -11.88 11.92
C ASP A 53 -6.14 -13.22 11.19
N LEU A 54 -7.09 -13.53 10.31
CA LEU A 54 -7.01 -14.72 9.45
C LEU A 54 -5.84 -14.62 8.44
N LEU A 55 -5.64 -13.45 7.83
CA LEU A 55 -4.50 -13.19 6.94
C LEU A 55 -3.16 -13.30 7.68
N MET A 56 -3.09 -12.84 8.93
CA MET A 56 -1.92 -13.00 9.79
C MET A 56 -1.62 -14.47 10.10
N GLY A 57 -2.65 -15.32 10.18
CA GLY A 57 -2.49 -16.77 10.25
C GLY A 57 -1.73 -17.33 9.06
N PHE A 58 -2.13 -16.97 7.83
CA PHE A 58 -1.41 -17.36 6.60
C PHE A 58 0.01 -16.79 6.55
N PHE A 59 0.17 -15.54 6.98
CA PHE A 59 1.46 -14.87 7.02
C PHE A 59 2.45 -15.62 7.92
N ARG A 60 2.04 -15.99 9.14
CA ARG A 60 2.88 -16.76 10.08
C ARG A 60 3.32 -18.11 9.50
N ILE A 61 2.43 -18.81 8.78
CA ILE A 61 2.77 -20.08 8.12
C ILE A 61 3.84 -19.87 7.05
N CYS A 62 3.73 -18.81 6.23
CA CYS A 62 4.71 -18.54 5.17
C CYS A 62 6.07 -18.07 5.73
N VAL A 63 6.06 -17.30 6.83
CA VAL A 63 7.29 -16.82 7.50
C VAL A 63 8.03 -17.96 8.19
N GLY A 64 7.30 -18.87 8.85
CA GLY A 64 7.88 -20.03 9.54
C GLY A 64 8.39 -21.13 8.61
N ASP A 65 8.32 -20.93 7.29
CA ASP A 65 8.82 -21.88 6.32
C ASP A 65 10.36 -21.81 6.26
N ASN A 66 11.01 -22.86 6.77
CA ASN A 66 12.48 -22.98 6.87
C ASN A 66 13.09 -23.84 5.76
N ARG A 67 12.40 -24.01 4.63
CA ARG A 67 12.91 -24.78 3.49
C ARG A 67 14.17 -24.14 2.90
N SER A 68 15.09 -24.99 2.49
CA SER A 68 16.40 -24.64 1.95
C SER A 68 16.38 -24.25 0.47
N LEU A 69 15.41 -24.77 -0.32
CA LEU A 69 15.27 -24.46 -1.74
C LEU A 69 14.38 -23.24 -1.96
N GLN A 70 14.90 -22.26 -2.72
CA GLN A 70 14.19 -21.00 -3.02
C GLN A 70 12.97 -21.20 -3.93
N GLU A 71 12.90 -22.27 -4.71
CA GLU A 71 11.82 -22.49 -5.68
C GLU A 71 10.54 -23.03 -5.01
N ASP A 72 10.69 -23.84 -3.95
CA ASP A 72 9.60 -24.55 -3.27
C ASP A 72 9.18 -23.91 -1.94
N THR A 73 9.67 -22.71 -1.64
CA THR A 73 9.32 -22.04 -0.39
C THR A 73 7.97 -21.33 -0.47
N LYS A 74 7.19 -21.42 0.60
CA LYS A 74 5.97 -20.62 0.79
C LYS A 74 6.26 -19.14 1.03
N ARG A 75 7.53 -18.77 1.23
CA ARG A 75 7.95 -17.37 1.40
C ARG A 75 7.56 -16.50 0.20
N TRP A 76 7.39 -17.08 -0.99
CA TRP A 76 6.82 -16.40 -2.15
C TRP A 76 5.45 -15.76 -1.91
N GLY A 77 4.67 -16.27 -0.95
CA GLY A 77 3.37 -15.71 -0.59
C GLY A 77 3.40 -14.51 0.35
N ILE A 78 4.54 -14.23 1.00
CA ILE A 78 4.64 -13.22 2.07
C ILE A 78 4.33 -11.83 1.51
N LEU A 79 4.87 -11.44 0.35
CA LEU A 79 4.64 -10.10 -0.19
C LEU A 79 3.18 -9.87 -0.60
N ASN A 80 2.52 -10.88 -1.18
CA ASN A 80 1.09 -10.78 -1.49
C ASN A 80 0.26 -10.58 -0.21
N LEU A 81 0.53 -11.39 0.83
CA LEU A 81 -0.16 -11.28 2.12
C LEU A 81 0.08 -9.90 2.77
N THR A 82 1.33 -9.43 2.79
CA THR A 82 1.69 -8.08 3.25
C THR A 82 0.89 -7.01 2.52
N ASN A 83 0.78 -7.10 1.19
CA ASN A 83 0.00 -6.14 0.39
C ASN A 83 -1.51 -6.19 0.69
N GLN A 84 -2.06 -7.38 1.00
CA GLN A 84 -3.47 -7.47 1.44
C GLN A 84 -3.66 -6.84 2.82
N LEU A 85 -2.76 -7.14 3.76
CA LEU A 85 -2.76 -6.61 5.12
C LEU A 85 -2.59 -5.09 5.13
N PHE A 86 -1.69 -4.53 4.32
CA PHE A 86 -1.54 -3.08 4.15
C PHE A 86 -2.86 -2.43 3.74
N LYS A 87 -3.57 -2.99 2.76
CA LYS A 87 -4.87 -2.45 2.31
C LYS A 87 -5.93 -2.47 3.41
N ILE A 88 -5.85 -3.41 4.36
CA ILE A 88 -6.73 -3.41 5.54
C ILE A 88 -6.26 -2.37 6.55
N TYR A 89 -4.99 -2.41 6.94
CA TYR A 89 -4.44 -1.57 8.01
C TYR A 89 -4.47 -0.07 7.71
N PHE A 90 -4.28 0.33 6.45
CA PHE A 90 -4.51 1.72 6.04
C PHE A 90 -5.98 2.11 6.17
N LYS A 91 -6.91 1.22 5.83
CA LYS A 91 -8.36 1.48 5.91
C LYS A 91 -8.86 1.58 7.34
N VAL A 92 -8.34 0.75 8.25
CA VAL A 92 -8.69 0.78 9.69
C VAL A 92 -7.82 1.73 10.51
N ASN A 93 -6.93 2.48 9.86
CA ASN A 93 -5.99 3.42 10.48
C ASN A 93 -5.07 2.80 11.57
N LYS A 94 -4.67 1.52 11.42
CA LYS A 94 -3.73 0.84 12.32
C LYS A 94 -2.31 0.79 11.73
N LEU A 95 -1.75 1.96 11.41
CA LEU A 95 -0.46 2.08 10.70
C LEU A 95 0.75 1.53 11.46
N HIS A 96 0.68 1.41 12.79
CA HIS A 96 1.74 0.82 13.61
C HIS A 96 1.99 -0.66 13.28
N LEU A 97 0.97 -1.38 12.76
CA LEU A 97 1.04 -2.80 12.38
C LEU A 97 1.80 -3.05 11.08
N LEU A 98 2.16 -1.99 10.33
CA LEU A 98 2.93 -2.13 9.10
C LEU A 98 4.40 -2.45 9.38
N LYS A 99 4.98 -1.91 10.47
CA LYS A 99 6.42 -2.03 10.77
C LYS A 99 6.92 -3.48 10.86
N PRO A 100 6.23 -4.41 11.57
CA PRO A 100 6.66 -5.81 11.61
C PRO A 100 6.64 -6.48 10.23
N LEU A 101 5.63 -6.20 9.41
CA LEU A 101 5.49 -6.77 8.07
C LEU A 101 6.61 -6.29 7.13
N ILE A 102 6.95 -5.00 7.21
CA ILE A 102 8.06 -4.41 6.45
C ILE A 102 9.38 -5.07 6.83
N ARG A 103 9.64 -5.23 8.13
CA ARG A 103 10.88 -5.86 8.61
C ARG A 103 11.08 -7.26 8.04
N VAL A 104 10.03 -8.07 7.99
CA VAL A 104 10.07 -9.42 7.41
C VAL A 104 10.47 -9.37 5.93
N ILE A 105 9.85 -8.50 5.14
CA ILE A 105 10.16 -8.36 3.71
C ILE A 105 11.60 -7.87 3.50
N GLU A 106 12.03 -6.84 4.22
CA GLU A 106 13.37 -6.27 4.05
C GLU A 106 14.48 -7.24 4.48
N SER A 107 14.21 -8.14 5.45
CA SER A 107 15.12 -9.23 5.83
C SER A 107 15.11 -10.42 4.87
N SER A 108 14.17 -10.48 3.93
CA SER A 108 14.02 -11.61 3.01
C SER A 108 15.00 -11.50 1.84
N ASN A 109 15.66 -12.61 1.51
CA ASN A 109 16.44 -12.74 0.28
C ASN A 109 15.58 -12.73 -1.00
N LEU A 110 14.25 -12.85 -0.90
CA LEU A 110 13.33 -12.84 -2.03
C LEU A 110 12.87 -11.43 -2.45
N LYS A 111 13.21 -10.39 -1.69
CA LYS A 111 12.62 -9.03 -1.80
C LYS A 111 12.64 -8.44 -3.22
N ASP A 112 13.69 -8.71 -3.97
CA ASP A 112 13.86 -8.20 -5.34
C ASP A 112 13.34 -9.14 -6.43
N MET A 113 13.07 -10.40 -6.07
CA MET A 113 12.60 -11.44 -6.99
C MET A 113 11.07 -11.52 -7.07
N TYR A 114 10.34 -10.88 -6.16
CA TYR A 114 8.88 -10.84 -6.24
C TYR A 114 8.39 -10.17 -7.53
N PRO A 115 7.20 -10.55 -8.03
CA PRO A 115 6.61 -9.92 -9.21
C PRO A 115 6.52 -8.40 -9.07
N ILE A 116 6.85 -7.69 -10.15
CA ILE A 116 6.94 -6.22 -10.13
C ILE A 116 5.64 -5.54 -9.67
N ALA A 117 4.49 -6.10 -10.03
CA ALA A 117 3.19 -5.59 -9.61
C ALA A 117 2.99 -5.63 -8.07
N GLN A 118 3.53 -6.68 -7.42
CA GLN A 118 3.49 -6.77 -5.96
C GLN A 118 4.47 -5.80 -5.32
N ARG A 119 5.69 -5.65 -5.88
CA ARG A 119 6.69 -4.69 -5.41
C ARG A 119 6.20 -3.25 -5.52
N VAL A 120 5.55 -2.88 -6.61
CA VAL A 120 4.92 -1.55 -6.79
C VAL A 120 3.89 -1.26 -5.70
N THR A 121 3.01 -2.22 -5.42
CA THR A 121 1.99 -2.07 -4.36
C THR A 121 2.63 -1.90 -2.99
N TYR A 122 3.66 -2.70 -2.69
CA TYR A 122 4.38 -2.63 -1.43
C TYR A 122 5.08 -1.28 -1.25
N LYS A 123 5.84 -0.85 -2.27
CA LYS A 123 6.59 0.41 -2.26
C LYS A 123 5.68 1.64 -2.16
N TYR A 124 4.50 1.59 -2.76
CA TYR A 124 3.47 2.63 -2.58
C TYR A 124 3.09 2.81 -1.09
N PHE A 125 2.73 1.73 -0.40
CA PHE A 125 2.32 1.80 1.00
C PHE A 125 3.49 2.13 1.95
N VAL A 126 4.68 1.60 1.70
CA VAL A 126 5.88 1.94 2.49
C VAL A 126 6.19 3.43 2.34
N GLY A 127 6.11 3.97 1.12
CA GLY A 127 6.32 5.40 0.87
C GLY A 127 5.31 6.29 1.61
N GLN A 128 4.02 5.92 1.61
CA GLN A 128 3.01 6.62 2.41
C GLN A 128 3.33 6.58 3.91
N GLN A 129 3.71 5.41 4.44
CA GLN A 129 4.06 5.28 5.85
C GLN A 129 5.27 6.15 6.22
N GLN A 130 6.30 6.19 5.36
CA GLN A 130 7.49 7.02 5.57
C GLN A 130 7.16 8.50 5.50
N MET A 131 6.24 8.91 4.61
CA MET A 131 5.71 10.27 4.56
C MET A 131 5.06 10.65 5.90
N PHE A 132 4.22 9.79 6.49
CA PHE A 132 3.62 10.02 7.81
C PHE A 132 4.64 10.06 8.96
N GLN A 133 5.81 9.45 8.79
CA GLN A 133 6.92 9.49 9.75
C GLN A 133 7.91 10.62 9.45
N SER A 134 7.57 11.54 8.54
CA SER A 134 8.43 12.64 8.08
C SER A 134 9.78 12.19 7.50
N GLN A 135 9.88 10.95 7.04
CA GLN A 135 11.05 10.39 6.36
C GLN A 135 10.96 10.67 4.85
N PHE A 136 10.92 11.94 4.47
CA PHE A 136 10.57 12.37 3.12
C PHE A 136 11.51 11.85 2.03
N LYS A 137 12.82 11.74 2.30
CA LYS A 137 13.78 11.19 1.32
C LYS A 137 13.50 9.73 0.98
N LEU A 138 13.31 8.90 2.01
CA LEU A 138 12.97 7.49 1.82
C LEU A 138 11.58 7.32 1.18
N ALA A 139 10.62 8.16 1.56
CA ALA A 139 9.29 8.17 0.95
C ALA A 139 9.36 8.47 -0.56
N GLU A 140 10.19 9.46 -0.95
CA GLU A 140 10.42 9.83 -2.35
C GLU A 140 10.99 8.64 -3.13
N GLU A 141 12.03 7.98 -2.62
CA GLU A 141 12.65 6.82 -3.29
C GLU A 141 11.63 5.69 -3.53
N ASN A 142 10.85 5.34 -2.51
CA ASN A 142 9.87 4.26 -2.60
C ASN A 142 8.69 4.62 -3.53
N LEU A 143 8.19 5.86 -3.47
CA LEU A 143 7.10 6.32 -4.34
C LEU A 143 7.56 6.51 -5.80
N SER A 144 8.78 6.99 -6.02
CA SER A 144 9.41 7.09 -7.34
C SER A 144 9.57 5.70 -7.96
N PHE A 145 10.06 4.72 -7.19
CA PHE A 145 10.10 3.32 -7.65
C PHE A 145 8.72 2.82 -8.05
N ALA A 146 7.71 3.04 -7.20
CA ALA A 146 6.34 2.60 -7.47
C ALA A 146 5.79 3.24 -8.75
N PHE A 147 6.03 4.54 -8.98
CA PHE A 147 5.53 5.25 -10.15
C PHE A 147 6.19 4.77 -11.44
N LEU A 148 7.52 4.63 -11.44
CA LEU A 148 8.30 4.21 -12.61
C LEU A 148 7.95 2.79 -13.06
N HIS A 149 7.75 1.88 -12.11
CA HIS A 149 7.46 0.47 -12.38
C HIS A 149 5.96 0.15 -12.47
N CYS A 150 5.08 1.11 -12.20
CA CYS A 150 3.65 0.93 -12.40
C CYS A 150 3.33 0.80 -13.89
N HIS A 151 2.48 -0.17 -14.24
CA HIS A 151 2.10 -0.42 -15.63
C HIS A 151 1.48 0.83 -16.27
N LYS A 152 1.87 1.13 -17.51
CA LYS A 152 1.41 2.33 -18.25
C LYS A 152 -0.11 2.43 -18.37
N ASP A 153 -0.80 1.30 -18.51
CA ASP A 153 -2.26 1.28 -18.65
C ASP A 153 -3.00 1.38 -17.31
N SER A 154 -2.28 1.23 -16.19
CA SER A 154 -2.84 1.40 -14.84
C SER A 154 -2.93 2.88 -14.45
N LYS A 155 -3.63 3.69 -15.26
CA LYS A 155 -3.76 5.15 -15.09
C LYS A 155 -4.19 5.55 -13.68
N ARG A 156 -5.18 4.85 -13.12
CA ARG A 156 -5.67 5.07 -11.75
C ARG A 156 -4.56 4.88 -10.70
N ASN A 157 -3.78 3.80 -10.81
CA ASN A 157 -2.71 3.52 -9.85
C ASN A 157 -1.58 4.54 -9.98
N LYS A 158 -1.21 4.93 -11.21
CA LYS A 158 -0.23 5.99 -11.43
C LYS A 158 -0.67 7.31 -10.82
N ARG A 159 -1.93 7.69 -11.02
CA ARG A 159 -2.51 8.89 -10.40
C ARG A 159 -2.44 8.83 -8.87
N LEU A 160 -2.82 7.70 -8.27
CA LEU A 160 -2.73 7.52 -6.81
C LEU A 160 -1.30 7.66 -6.30
N ILE A 161 -0.33 7.03 -6.96
CA ILE A 161 1.08 7.14 -6.57
C ILE A 161 1.56 8.60 -6.70
N LEU A 162 1.15 9.29 -7.77
CA LEU A 162 1.54 10.68 -8.02
C LEU A 162 1.03 11.66 -6.97
N ILE A 163 -0.17 11.47 -6.42
CA ILE A 163 -0.69 12.35 -5.36
C ILE A 163 0.32 12.42 -4.21
N PHE A 164 0.74 11.26 -3.70
CA PHE A 164 1.73 11.20 -2.61
C PHE A 164 3.13 11.62 -3.06
N LEU A 165 3.56 11.22 -4.26
CA LEU A 165 4.89 11.56 -4.75
C LEU A 165 5.06 13.07 -4.95
N ILE A 166 4.04 13.74 -5.49
CA ILE A 166 4.03 15.20 -5.66
C ILE A 166 4.10 15.87 -4.30
N THR A 167 3.27 15.47 -3.33
CA THR A 167 3.31 16.02 -1.97
C THR A 167 4.70 15.90 -1.35
N VAL A 168 5.32 14.71 -1.42
CA VAL A 168 6.66 14.50 -0.88
C VAL A 168 7.72 15.33 -1.62
N LYS A 169 7.66 15.39 -2.96
CA LYS A 169 8.61 16.18 -3.75
C LYS A 169 8.49 17.67 -3.49
N MET A 170 7.27 18.19 -3.32
CA MET A 170 7.04 19.60 -2.98
C MET A 170 7.66 19.95 -1.62
N VAL A 171 7.52 19.08 -0.62
CA VAL A 171 8.19 19.24 0.69
C VAL A 171 9.71 19.25 0.56
N LEU A 172 10.25 18.48 -0.38
CA LEU A 172 11.68 18.46 -0.70
C LEU A 172 12.12 19.62 -1.62
N GLY A 173 11.23 20.57 -1.93
CA GLY A 173 11.52 21.74 -2.77
C GLY A 173 11.43 21.49 -4.28
N ILE A 174 10.95 20.33 -4.71
CA ILE A 174 10.82 19.97 -6.13
C ILE A 174 9.35 20.12 -6.54
N MET A 175 9.07 21.11 -7.39
CA MET A 175 7.72 21.39 -7.88
C MET A 175 7.38 20.56 -9.14
N PRO A 176 6.14 20.05 -9.26
CA PRO A 176 5.71 19.36 -10.48
C PRO A 176 5.57 20.34 -11.66
N SER A 177 5.67 19.80 -12.88
CA SER A 177 5.36 20.56 -14.09
C SER A 177 3.85 20.60 -14.34
N MET A 178 3.36 21.68 -14.96
CA MET A 178 1.94 21.82 -15.29
C MET A 178 1.45 20.71 -16.22
N TYR A 179 2.29 20.29 -17.18
CA TYR A 179 2.00 19.17 -18.07
C TYR A 179 1.77 17.86 -17.30
N LEU A 180 2.55 17.59 -16.24
CA LEU A 180 2.35 16.40 -15.40
C LEU A 180 0.98 16.43 -14.72
N LEU A 181 0.60 17.58 -14.16
CA LEU A 181 -0.69 17.76 -13.48
C LEU A 181 -1.87 17.55 -14.44
N GLN A 182 -1.81 18.14 -15.64
CA GLN A 182 -2.82 17.97 -16.68
C GLN A 182 -2.92 16.52 -17.14
N LYS A 183 -1.78 15.87 -17.40
CA LYS A 183 -1.72 14.49 -17.89
C LYS A 183 -2.38 13.47 -16.96
N TYR A 184 -2.31 13.71 -15.65
CA TYR A 184 -2.83 12.79 -14.63
C TYR A 184 -4.05 13.31 -13.87
N ASP A 185 -4.64 14.41 -14.32
CA ASP A 185 -5.83 15.03 -13.69
C ASP A 185 -5.60 15.35 -12.20
N LEU A 186 -4.58 16.16 -11.95
CA LEU A 186 -4.09 16.59 -10.62
C LEU A 186 -4.01 18.12 -10.53
N MET A 187 -4.93 18.82 -11.19
CA MET A 187 -4.95 20.29 -11.26
C MET A 187 -5.17 20.97 -9.90
N GLN A 188 -5.63 20.24 -8.89
CA GLN A 188 -5.75 20.71 -7.51
C GLN A 188 -4.39 21.18 -6.94
N PHE A 189 -3.28 20.64 -7.45
CA PHE A 189 -1.94 21.09 -7.07
C PHE A 189 -1.49 22.36 -7.79
N ALA A 190 -2.17 22.83 -8.84
CA ALA A 190 -1.67 23.91 -9.69
C ALA A 190 -1.52 25.23 -8.92
N GLU A 191 -2.58 25.66 -8.23
CA GLU A 191 -2.54 26.90 -7.43
C GLU A 191 -1.60 26.79 -6.23
N VAL A 192 -1.55 25.62 -5.58
CA VAL A 192 -0.63 25.36 -4.47
C VAL A 192 0.82 25.50 -4.94
N VAL A 193 1.15 24.91 -6.09
CA VAL A 193 2.50 24.97 -6.67
C VAL A 193 2.86 26.39 -7.08
N GLN A 194 1.92 27.15 -7.63
CA GLN A 194 2.17 28.54 -8.01
C GLN A 194 2.40 29.41 -6.77
N ALA A 195 1.58 29.29 -5.74
CA ALA A 195 1.75 30.01 -4.48
C ALA A 195 3.11 29.71 -3.82
N VAL A 196 3.55 28.45 -3.83
CA VAL A 196 4.87 28.07 -3.30
C VAL A 196 6.02 28.68 -4.11
N LYS A 197 5.90 28.73 -5.44
CA LYS A 197 6.92 29.36 -6.30
C LYS A 197 7.01 30.87 -6.09
N ASP A 198 5.87 31.51 -5.87
CA ASP A 198 5.77 32.96 -5.68
C ASP A 198 6.12 33.38 -4.23
N GLY A 199 6.21 32.42 -3.30
CA GLY A 199 6.44 32.68 -1.87
C GLY A 199 5.24 33.31 -1.16
N ASP A 200 4.04 33.20 -1.74
CA ASP A 200 2.82 33.82 -1.24
C ASP A 200 2.08 32.89 -0.26
N LEU A 201 2.26 33.14 1.03
CA LEU A 201 1.67 32.34 2.10
C LEU A 201 0.14 32.48 2.17
N GLN A 202 -0.41 33.66 1.84
CA GLN A 202 -1.86 33.87 1.86
C GLN A 202 -2.53 33.09 0.73
N ARG A 203 -1.98 33.20 -0.49
CA ARG A 203 -2.45 32.42 -1.64
C ARG A 203 -2.30 30.93 -1.42
N PHE A 204 -1.23 30.51 -0.74
CA PHE A 204 -1.03 29.10 -0.39
C PHE A 204 -2.14 28.59 0.53
N GLY A 205 -2.47 29.32 1.59
CA GLY A 205 -3.57 28.97 2.51
C GLY A 205 -4.91 28.87 1.77
N ALA A 206 -5.24 29.89 0.96
CA ALA A 206 -6.47 29.91 0.17
C ALA A 206 -6.54 28.76 -0.85
N ALA A 207 -5.42 28.40 -1.49
CA ALA A 207 -5.37 27.30 -2.44
C ALA A 207 -5.57 25.93 -1.78
N LEU A 208 -5.05 25.74 -0.56
CA LEU A 208 -5.29 24.52 0.23
C LEU A 208 -6.75 24.41 0.67
N GLU A 209 -7.34 25.51 1.16
CA GLU A 209 -8.76 25.55 1.55
C GLU A 209 -9.68 25.27 0.35
N ALA A 210 -9.40 25.89 -0.81
CA ALA A 210 -10.19 25.68 -2.03
C ALA A 210 -10.17 24.22 -2.52
N SER A 211 -9.13 23.47 -2.18
CA SER A 211 -8.95 22.06 -2.56
C SER A 211 -8.97 21.11 -1.36
N GLU A 212 -9.52 21.53 -0.22
CA GLU A 212 -9.47 20.81 1.05
C GLU A 212 -10.10 19.41 0.93
N ASP A 213 -11.28 19.30 0.32
CA ASP A 213 -11.98 18.03 0.10
C ASP A 213 -11.12 16.99 -0.65
N PHE A 214 -10.26 17.46 -1.55
CA PHE A 214 -9.34 16.60 -2.28
C PHE A 214 -8.19 16.14 -1.39
N PHE A 215 -7.56 17.06 -0.65
CA PHE A 215 -6.40 16.74 0.19
C PHE A 215 -6.76 15.94 1.44
N ILE A 216 -7.90 16.18 2.08
CA ILE A 216 -8.35 15.39 3.25
C ILE A 216 -8.57 13.92 2.87
N LYS A 217 -8.98 13.66 1.63
CA LYS A 217 -9.26 12.30 1.15
C LYS A 217 -8.01 11.45 0.98
N TRP A 218 -6.83 12.05 0.82
CA TRP A 218 -5.59 11.36 0.41
C TRP A 218 -4.43 11.65 1.35
#